data_AF-A0A0G1XXH4-F1
#
_entry.id   AF-A0A0G1XXH4-F1
#
_cell.length_a   1.000
_cell.length_b   1.000
_cell.length_c   1.000
_cell.angle_alpha   90.00
_cell.angle_beta   90.00
_cell.angle_gamma   90.00
#
_symmetry.space_group_name_H-M   'P 1'
#
loop_
_entity.id
_entity.type
_entity.pdbx_description
1 polymer ?
#
loop_
_entity_poly.entity_id
_entity_poly.type
_entity_poly.pdbx_seq_one_letter_code
_entity_poly.pdbx_strand_id
1 'polypeptide(L)'
;MGRLMENKNIDLKEFFLDSLFVLGIVAIYVLFPTNDFFQQIITLVVFFIGMPILYCKFITGRKLYSFGISKGDVRNGLFWSLGLFSVALLALYVVFNYSSFLSNYGLPRDIIDNFTYFVLYESFFILPLSFIYTFFFIGFVYFGHERVISGYWAIVLQWIIFIGIVLLSGSSFWVSLPYLLFAPFAGLIAYKSRSIWYSALTQFIFVFVVDIFFIKFTF
;
A
#
# COMPACT_ATOMS: atom_id res chain seq x y z
N MET A 1 9.72 -35.63 -12.34
CA MET A 1 9.87 -35.46 -10.87
C MET A 1 11.02 -34.49 -10.50
N GLY A 2 12.26 -34.70 -10.98
CA GLY A 2 13.43 -33.87 -10.61
C GLY A 2 13.31 -32.36 -10.87
N ARG A 3 12.94 -31.93 -12.09
CA ARG A 3 12.78 -30.50 -12.45
C ARG A 3 11.70 -29.76 -11.65
N LEU A 4 10.64 -30.45 -11.22
CA LEU A 4 9.57 -29.84 -10.41
C LEU A 4 10.03 -29.60 -8.97
N MET A 5 10.87 -30.48 -8.43
CA MET A 5 11.45 -30.30 -7.10
C MET A 5 12.55 -29.24 -7.08
N GLU A 6 13.33 -29.14 -8.15
CA GLU A 6 14.36 -28.10 -8.31
C GLU A 6 13.77 -26.69 -8.35
N ASN A 7 12.68 -26.49 -9.12
CA ASN A 7 12.02 -25.18 -9.23
C ASN A 7 11.41 -24.74 -7.88
N LYS A 8 10.80 -25.68 -7.15
CA LYS A 8 10.20 -25.41 -5.83
C LYS A 8 11.23 -25.00 -4.77
N ASN A 9 12.45 -25.56 -4.83
CA ASN A 9 13.52 -25.19 -3.91
C ASN A 9 14.06 -23.78 -4.20
N ILE A 10 14.08 -23.36 -5.46
CA ILE A 10 14.47 -21.99 -5.85
C ILE A 10 13.42 -20.99 -5.34
N ASP A 11 12.14 -21.27 -5.55
CA ASP A 11 11.04 -20.41 -5.09
C ASP A 11 11.04 -20.26 -3.56
N LEU A 12 11.29 -21.33 -2.81
CA LEU A 12 11.41 -21.28 -1.35
C LEU A 12 12.60 -20.42 -0.89
N LYS A 13 13.77 -20.56 -1.54
CA LYS A 13 14.94 -19.77 -1.21
C LYS A 13 14.69 -18.27 -1.46
N GLU A 14 14.10 -17.93 -2.60
CA GLU A 14 13.71 -16.55 -2.91
C GLU A 14 12.71 -16.01 -1.89
N PHE A 15 11.70 -16.81 -1.53
CA PHE A 15 10.72 -16.44 -0.50
C PHE A 15 11.36 -16.06 0.83
N PHE A 16 12.31 -16.87 1.33
CA PHE A 16 13.00 -16.55 2.58
C PHE A 16 13.88 -15.30 2.47
N LEU A 17 14.55 -15.11 1.33
CA LEU A 17 15.35 -13.91 1.08
C LEU A 17 14.49 -12.65 0.99
N ASP A 18 13.34 -12.73 0.32
CA ASP A 18 12.36 -11.65 0.22
C ASP A 18 11.79 -11.30 1.60
N SER A 19 11.39 -12.31 2.37
CA SER A 19 10.86 -12.13 3.73
C SER A 19 11.89 -11.48 4.65
N LEU A 20 13.14 -11.97 4.63
CA LEU A 20 14.22 -11.39 5.44
C LEU A 20 14.48 -9.93 5.05
N PHE A 21 14.47 -9.63 3.76
CA PHE A 21 14.68 -8.29 3.25
C PHE A 21 13.53 -7.34 3.61
N VAL A 22 12.27 -7.78 3.48
CA VAL A 22 11.09 -7.00 3.90
C VAL A 22 11.17 -6.68 5.38
N LEU A 23 11.41 -7.69 6.23
CA LEU A 23 11.55 -7.49 7.67
C LEU A 23 12.72 -6.56 8.01
N GLY A 24 13.85 -6.71 7.32
CA GLY A 24 15.01 -5.84 7.48
C GLY A 24 14.72 -4.38 7.11
N ILE A 25 14.08 -4.13 5.96
CA ILE A 25 13.66 -2.78 5.55
C ILE A 25 12.69 -2.19 6.57
N VAL A 26 11.70 -2.96 7.01
CA VAL A 26 10.69 -2.49 7.95
C VAL A 26 11.33 -2.12 9.28
N ALA A 27 12.22 -2.98 9.81
CA ALA A 27 12.94 -2.70 11.04
C ALA A 27 13.81 -1.44 10.92
N ILE A 28 14.55 -1.30 9.82
CA ILE A 28 15.39 -0.12 9.59
C ILE A 28 14.52 1.12 9.45
N TYR A 29 13.43 1.07 8.66
CA TYR A 29 12.51 2.18 8.47
C TYR A 29 11.93 2.70 9.80
N VAL A 30 11.48 1.79 10.67
CA VAL A 30 10.93 2.14 11.98
C VAL A 30 11.99 2.75 12.90
N LEU A 31 13.23 2.25 12.84
CA LEU A 31 14.33 2.74 13.68
C LEU A 31 15.03 3.98 13.11
N PHE A 32 14.77 4.34 11.85
CA PHE A 32 15.45 5.43 11.18
C PHE A 32 14.92 6.78 11.69
N PRO A 33 15.75 7.58 12.39
CA PRO A 33 15.29 8.86 12.93
C PRO A 33 15.04 9.85 11.79
N THR A 34 13.89 10.52 11.83
CA THR A 34 13.57 11.62 10.92
C THR A 34 13.17 12.83 11.75
N ASN A 35 13.77 13.98 11.45
CA ASN A 35 13.58 15.21 12.24
C ASN A 35 12.57 16.17 11.62
N ASP A 36 12.27 16.01 10.33
CA ASP A 36 11.37 16.88 9.60
C ASP A 36 10.57 16.11 8.54
N PHE A 37 9.54 16.76 8.01
CA PHE A 37 8.62 16.19 7.03
C PHE A 37 9.32 15.80 5.71
N PHE A 38 10.33 16.56 5.29
CA PHE A 38 11.08 16.26 4.06
C PHE A 38 11.91 14.99 4.22
N GLN A 39 12.56 14.80 5.37
CA GLN A 39 13.26 13.57 5.73
C GLN A 39 12.31 12.37 5.79
N GLN A 40 11.08 12.54 6.28
CA GLN A 40 10.07 11.47 6.27
C GLN A 40 9.70 11.03 4.85
N ILE A 41 9.47 11.99 3.93
CA ILE A 41 9.19 11.68 2.53
C ILE A 41 10.37 10.96 1.87
N ILE A 42 11.59 11.46 2.05
CA ILE A 42 12.79 10.81 1.49
C ILE A 42 12.95 9.40 2.05
N THR A 43 12.77 9.23 3.35
CA THR A 43 12.85 7.94 4.03
C THR A 43 11.83 6.97 3.43
N LEU A 44 10.57 7.38 3.26
CA LEU A 44 9.55 6.58 2.59
C LEU A 44 9.96 6.18 1.17
N VAL A 45 10.40 7.13 0.34
CA VAL A 45 10.80 6.84 -1.04
C VAL A 45 12.01 5.91 -1.09
N VAL A 46 13.03 6.14 -0.27
CA VAL A 46 14.24 5.33 -0.25
C VAL A 46 13.94 3.91 0.22
N PHE A 47 13.23 3.74 1.34
CA PHE A 47 12.99 2.41 1.90
C PHE A 47 11.92 1.62 1.17
N PHE A 48 10.86 2.27 0.66
CA PHE A 48 9.73 1.57 0.05
C PHE A 48 9.75 1.55 -1.48
N ILE A 49 10.57 2.37 -2.13
CA ILE A 49 10.80 2.30 -3.59
C ILE A 49 12.26 1.97 -3.90
N GLY A 50 13.19 2.81 -3.46
CA GLY A 50 14.61 2.73 -3.84
C GLY A 50 15.24 1.38 -3.48
N MET A 51 15.17 0.99 -2.21
CA MET A 51 15.77 -0.24 -1.69
C MET A 51 15.16 -1.50 -2.36
N PRO A 52 13.83 -1.66 -2.47
CA PRO A 52 13.25 -2.77 -3.24
C PRO A 52 13.72 -2.83 -4.68
N ILE A 53 13.82 -1.70 -5.38
CA ILE A 53 14.32 -1.68 -6.77
C ILE A 53 15.77 -2.15 -6.82
N LEU A 54 16.64 -1.67 -5.91
CA LEU A 54 18.03 -2.09 -5.83
C LEU A 54 18.15 -3.59 -5.52
N TYR A 55 17.35 -4.10 -4.58
CA TYR A 55 17.28 -5.52 -4.25
C TYR A 55 16.86 -6.37 -5.44
N CYS A 56 15.81 -5.95 -6.16
CA CYS A 56 15.37 -6.64 -7.37
C CYS A 56 16.45 -6.67 -8.45
N LYS A 57 17.16 -5.56 -8.64
CA LYS A 57 18.18 -5.44 -9.67
C LYS A 57 19.46 -6.23 -9.35
N PHE A 58 19.94 -6.17 -8.11
CA PHE A 58 21.26 -6.68 -7.74
C PHE A 58 21.25 -8.03 -7.03
N ILE A 59 20.17 -8.39 -6.32
CA ILE A 59 20.12 -9.62 -5.52
C ILE A 59 19.31 -10.69 -6.23
N THR A 60 18.06 -10.39 -6.64
CA THR A 60 17.19 -11.40 -7.26
C THR A 60 17.22 -11.40 -8.78
N GLY A 61 17.75 -10.36 -9.42
CA GLY A 61 17.79 -10.22 -10.89
C GLY A 61 16.40 -10.15 -11.54
N ARG A 62 15.34 -9.92 -10.75
CA ARG A 62 13.95 -9.89 -11.25
C ARG A 62 13.66 -8.56 -11.94
N LYS A 63 12.92 -8.64 -13.06
CA LYS A 63 12.49 -7.45 -13.81
C LYS A 63 11.37 -6.73 -13.06
N LEU A 64 11.40 -5.41 -13.02
CA LEU A 64 10.39 -4.62 -12.30
C LEU A 64 8.93 -4.88 -12.74
N TYR A 65 8.73 -5.29 -13.99
CA TYR A 65 7.43 -5.69 -14.52
C TYR A 65 6.80 -6.87 -13.75
N SER A 66 7.59 -7.75 -13.12
CA SER A 66 7.06 -8.87 -12.34
C SER A 66 6.38 -8.44 -11.03
N PHE A 67 6.50 -7.17 -10.63
CA PHE A 67 5.87 -6.60 -9.46
C PHE A 67 4.60 -5.80 -9.81
N GLY A 68 3.95 -6.15 -10.92
CA GLY A 68 2.70 -5.54 -11.36
C GLY A 68 2.85 -4.15 -11.97
N ILE A 69 4.06 -3.70 -12.31
CA ILE A 69 4.30 -2.47 -13.11
C ILE A 69 3.97 -2.76 -14.58
N SER A 70 2.71 -3.06 -14.83
CA SER A 70 2.15 -3.37 -16.14
C SER A 70 0.73 -2.87 -16.22
N LYS A 71 0.18 -2.72 -17.43
CA LYS A 71 -1.26 -2.42 -17.56
C LYS A 71 -2.14 -3.58 -17.07
N GLY A 72 -1.61 -4.80 -17.02
CA GLY A 72 -2.36 -5.99 -16.62
C GLY A 72 -3.62 -6.22 -17.47
N ASP A 73 -4.61 -6.86 -16.87
CA ASP A 73 -5.95 -7.00 -17.43
C ASP A 73 -6.79 -5.77 -17.08
N VAL A 74 -7.06 -4.93 -18.08
CA VAL A 74 -7.82 -3.68 -17.94
C VAL A 74 -9.26 -3.93 -17.52
N ARG A 75 -9.90 -4.96 -18.06
CA ARG A 75 -11.32 -5.24 -17.78
C ARG A 75 -11.49 -5.69 -16.34
N ASN A 76 -10.65 -6.62 -15.89
CA ASN A 76 -10.65 -7.06 -14.51
C ASN A 76 -10.19 -5.93 -13.57
N GLY A 77 -9.18 -5.15 -13.96
CA GLY A 77 -8.73 -3.97 -13.21
C GLY A 77 -9.88 -3.02 -12.90
N LEU A 78 -10.59 -2.55 -13.91
CA LEU A 78 -11.70 -1.61 -13.73
C LEU A 78 -12.89 -2.23 -12.98
N PHE A 79 -13.29 -3.46 -13.32
CA PHE A 79 -14.42 -4.13 -12.68
C PHE A 79 -14.21 -4.34 -11.18
N TRP A 80 -13.04 -4.88 -10.81
CA TRP A 80 -12.71 -5.13 -9.41
C TRP A 80 -12.43 -3.84 -8.65
N SER A 81 -11.86 -2.82 -9.30
CA SER A 81 -11.68 -1.50 -8.69
C SER A 81 -13.02 -0.90 -8.28
N LEU A 82 -14.00 -0.85 -9.19
CA LEU A 82 -15.32 -0.30 -8.89
C LEU A 82 -16.08 -1.10 -7.82
N GLY A 83 -16.05 -2.44 -7.93
CA GLY A 83 -16.71 -3.31 -6.97
C GLY A 83 -16.13 -3.18 -5.57
N LEU A 84 -14.81 -3.25 -5.44
CA LEU A 84 -14.13 -3.20 -4.15
C LEU A 84 -14.07 -1.78 -3.56
N PHE A 85 -14.04 -0.74 -4.39
CA PHE A 85 -14.25 0.64 -3.95
C PHE A 85 -15.61 0.80 -3.27
N SER A 86 -16.68 0.26 -3.87
CA SER A 86 -18.03 0.32 -3.29
C SER A 86 -18.11 -0.42 -1.95
N VAL A 87 -17.47 -1.58 -1.84
CA VAL A 87 -17.38 -2.33 -0.57
C VAL A 87 -16.56 -1.56 0.47
N ALA A 88 -15.47 -0.90 0.06
CA ALA A 88 -14.65 -0.09 0.97
C ALA A 88 -15.42 1.13 1.50
N LEU A 89 -16.28 1.76 0.70
CA LEU A 89 -17.16 2.83 1.16
C LEU A 89 -18.17 2.34 2.20
N LEU A 90 -18.71 1.13 2.05
CA LEU A 90 -19.58 0.52 3.07
C LEU A 90 -18.81 0.23 4.37
N ALA A 91 -17.57 -0.25 4.27
CA ALA A 91 -16.72 -0.44 5.44
C ALA A 91 -16.40 0.91 6.12
N LEU A 92 -16.12 1.95 5.34
CA LEU A 92 -15.92 3.31 5.84
C LEU A 92 -17.16 3.85 6.55
N TYR A 93 -18.36 3.60 6.02
CA TYR A 93 -19.62 3.96 6.69
C TYR A 93 -19.72 3.33 8.08
N VAL A 94 -19.35 2.05 8.23
CA VAL A 94 -19.30 1.39 9.54
C VAL A 94 -18.27 2.07 10.45
N VAL A 95 -17.08 2.37 9.94
CA VAL A 95 -16.05 3.08 10.71
C VAL A 95 -16.54 4.45 11.18
N PHE A 96 -17.21 5.22 10.33
CA PHE A 96 -17.73 6.55 10.68
C PHE A 96 -18.78 6.50 11.80
N ASN A 97 -19.68 5.51 11.78
CA ASN A 97 -20.80 5.46 12.73
C ASN A 97 -20.49 4.72 14.03
N TYR A 98 -19.51 3.80 14.02
CA TYR A 98 -19.23 2.91 15.14
C TYR A 98 -17.84 3.09 15.75
N SER A 99 -17.06 4.07 15.30
CA SER A 99 -15.74 4.38 15.87
C SER A 99 -15.57 5.88 16.11
N SER A 100 -14.52 6.25 16.84
CA SER A 100 -14.11 7.64 17.06
C SER A 100 -13.26 8.21 15.92
N PHE A 101 -13.42 7.70 14.69
CA PHE A 101 -12.64 8.14 13.54
C PHE A 101 -12.78 9.65 13.29
N LEU A 102 -14.00 10.21 13.26
CA LEU A 102 -14.22 11.64 13.00
C LEU A 102 -13.58 12.56 14.04
N SER A 103 -13.41 12.12 15.28
CA SER A 103 -12.80 12.95 16.33
C SER A 103 -11.28 12.89 16.37
N ASN A 104 -10.67 11.88 15.74
CA ASN A 104 -9.23 11.64 15.81
C ASN A 104 -8.52 11.71 14.45
N TYR A 105 -9.27 11.61 13.36
CA TYR A 105 -8.75 11.85 12.03
C TYR A 105 -8.39 13.33 11.89
N GLY A 106 -7.20 13.61 11.38
CA GLY A 106 -6.64 14.95 11.36
C GLY A 106 -6.14 15.30 9.98
N LEU A 107 -6.59 16.46 9.50
CA LEU A 107 -6.14 17.09 8.26
C LEU A 107 -5.49 18.44 8.58
N PRO A 108 -4.49 18.90 7.79
CA PRO A 108 -3.95 20.25 7.91
C PRO A 108 -5.04 21.32 7.76
N ARG A 109 -4.99 22.40 8.56
CA ARG A 109 -6.00 23.47 8.49
C ARG A 109 -6.07 24.14 7.11
N ASP A 110 -4.90 24.34 6.48
CA ASP A 110 -4.80 25.02 5.19
C ASP A 110 -5.61 24.32 4.08
N ILE A 111 -5.83 23.00 4.19
CA ILE A 111 -6.60 22.23 3.20
C ILE A 111 -8.10 22.21 3.50
N ILE A 112 -8.51 22.47 4.74
CA ILE A 112 -9.92 22.54 5.13
C ILE A 112 -10.55 23.83 4.58
N ASP A 113 -9.82 24.94 4.68
CA ASP A 113 -10.36 26.28 4.38
C ASP A 113 -10.28 26.65 2.89
N ASN A 114 -9.51 25.91 2.07
CA ASN A 114 -9.25 26.27 0.69
C ASN A 114 -9.19 25.05 -0.25
N PHE A 115 -10.16 24.97 -1.16
CA PHE A 115 -10.26 23.90 -2.15
C PHE A 115 -9.02 23.75 -3.04
N THR A 116 -8.32 24.85 -3.36
CA THR A 116 -7.10 24.78 -4.18
C THR A 116 -5.98 24.09 -3.41
N TYR A 117 -5.79 24.43 -2.13
CA TYR A 117 -4.80 23.76 -1.29
C TYR A 117 -5.16 22.29 -1.05
N PHE A 118 -6.45 21.98 -0.91
CA PHE A 118 -6.93 20.59 -0.86
C PHE A 118 -6.51 19.79 -2.11
N VAL A 119 -6.83 20.28 -3.31
CA VAL A 119 -6.48 19.57 -4.57
C VAL A 119 -4.96 19.43 -4.73
N LEU A 120 -4.19 20.46 -4.36
CA LEU A 120 -2.73 20.38 -4.39
C LEU A 120 -2.20 19.35 -3.39
N TYR A 121 -2.73 19.34 -2.17
CA TYR A 121 -2.33 18.39 -1.14
C TYR A 121 -2.58 16.94 -1.58
N GLU A 122 -3.78 16.68 -2.09
CA GLU A 122 -4.17 15.37 -2.61
C GLU A 122 -3.27 14.91 -3.77
N SER A 123 -3.00 15.81 -4.71
CA SER A 123 -2.23 15.48 -5.91
C SER A 123 -0.73 15.29 -5.64
N PHE A 124 -0.15 16.09 -4.74
CA PHE A 124 1.29 16.09 -4.48
C PHE A 124 1.72 15.25 -3.28
N PHE A 125 0.81 14.94 -2.35
CA PHE A 125 1.13 14.11 -1.19
C PHE A 125 0.36 12.79 -1.19
N ILE A 126 -0.98 12.82 -1.26
CA ILE A 126 -1.80 11.60 -1.11
C ILE A 126 -1.62 10.64 -2.30
N LEU A 127 -1.58 11.16 -3.53
CA LEU A 127 -1.38 10.34 -4.73
C LEU A 127 0.00 9.66 -4.73
N PRO A 128 1.14 10.36 -4.56
CA PRO A 128 2.45 9.70 -4.44
C PRO A 128 2.54 8.73 -3.26
N LEU A 129 1.95 9.06 -2.11
CA LEU A 129 1.96 8.19 -0.94
C LEU A 129 1.19 6.88 -1.21
N SER A 130 0.02 6.99 -1.83
CA SER A 130 -0.78 5.84 -2.27
C SER A 130 0.01 4.96 -3.23
N PHE A 131 0.76 5.56 -4.16
CA PHE A 131 1.64 4.83 -5.05
C PHE A 131 2.81 4.14 -4.31
N ILE A 132 3.50 4.82 -3.39
CA ILE A 132 4.61 4.27 -2.60
C ILE A 132 4.15 3.03 -1.83
N TYR A 133 3.04 3.14 -1.09
CA TYR A 133 2.51 2.00 -0.34
C TYR A 133 2.04 0.87 -1.25
N THR A 134 1.37 1.19 -2.36
CA THR A 134 0.96 0.16 -3.31
C THR A 134 2.17 -0.54 -3.92
N PHE A 135 3.20 0.21 -4.31
CA PHE A 135 4.42 -0.34 -4.87
C PHE A 135 5.13 -1.28 -3.89
N PHE A 136 5.25 -0.90 -2.62
CA PHE A 136 5.93 -1.74 -1.63
C PHE A 136 5.08 -2.94 -1.20
N PHE A 137 3.88 -2.72 -0.68
CA PHE A 137 3.06 -3.79 -0.09
C PHE A 137 2.43 -4.69 -1.14
N ILE A 138 1.91 -4.11 -2.23
CA ILE A 138 1.27 -4.89 -3.28
C ILE A 138 2.29 -5.30 -4.33
N GLY A 139 3.08 -4.34 -4.82
CA GLY A 139 4.12 -4.59 -5.81
C GLY A 139 5.15 -5.57 -5.28
N PHE A 140 5.91 -5.20 -4.25
CA PHE A 140 7.05 -5.98 -3.78
C PHE A 140 6.66 -7.13 -2.85
N VAL A 141 5.93 -6.87 -1.77
CA VAL A 141 5.58 -7.90 -0.78
C VAL A 141 4.60 -8.92 -1.39
N TYR A 142 3.44 -8.51 -1.87
CA TYR A 142 2.46 -9.45 -2.41
C TYR A 142 2.97 -10.21 -3.64
N PHE A 143 3.40 -9.55 -4.73
CA PHE A 143 3.87 -10.29 -5.91
C PHE A 143 5.19 -11.04 -5.67
N GLY A 144 6.01 -10.63 -4.69
CA GLY A 144 7.19 -11.39 -4.28
C GLY A 144 6.84 -12.72 -3.61
N HIS A 145 5.78 -12.75 -2.80
CA HIS A 145 5.42 -13.92 -1.99
C HIS A 145 4.33 -14.81 -2.63
N GLU A 146 3.58 -14.32 -3.64
CA GLU A 146 2.47 -15.05 -4.27
C GLU A 146 2.87 -16.34 -4.99
N ARG A 147 4.17 -16.53 -5.29
CA ARG A 147 4.67 -17.74 -5.96
C ARG A 147 4.68 -18.96 -5.03
N VAL A 148 4.89 -18.72 -3.74
CA VAL A 148 4.99 -19.77 -2.71
C VAL A 148 3.71 -19.85 -1.87
N ILE A 149 3.14 -18.69 -1.54
CA ILE A 149 1.92 -18.60 -0.75
C ILE A 149 0.72 -18.42 -1.70
N SER A 150 -0.40 -19.09 -1.41
CA SER A 150 -1.62 -18.91 -2.19
C SER A 150 -2.01 -17.42 -2.24
N GLY A 151 -2.48 -16.93 -3.40
CA GLY A 151 -2.69 -15.50 -3.63
C GLY A 151 -3.47 -14.77 -2.52
N TYR A 152 -4.52 -15.39 -1.96
CA TYR A 152 -5.27 -14.78 -0.86
C TYR A 152 -4.47 -14.68 0.45
N TRP A 153 -3.66 -15.69 0.77
CA TRP A 153 -2.80 -15.64 1.96
C TRP A 153 -1.66 -14.63 1.81
N ALA A 154 -1.16 -14.41 0.59
CA ALA A 154 -0.20 -13.34 0.32
C ALA A 154 -0.83 -11.94 0.54
N ILE A 155 -2.12 -11.76 0.23
CA ILE A 155 -2.87 -10.53 0.53
C ILE A 155 -3.01 -10.32 2.04
N VAL A 156 -3.27 -11.38 2.80
CA VAL A 156 -3.33 -11.31 4.27
C VAL A 156 -1.95 -10.97 4.84
N LEU A 157 -0.90 -11.62 4.35
CA LEU A 157 0.47 -11.36 4.79
C LEU A 157 0.88 -9.89 4.60
N GLN A 158 0.68 -9.33 3.40
CA GLN A 158 1.03 -7.93 3.15
C GLN A 158 0.23 -6.98 4.04
N TRP A 159 -1.05 -7.29 4.32
CA TRP A 159 -1.90 -6.46 5.16
C TRP A 159 -1.42 -6.47 6.62
N ILE A 160 -1.08 -7.65 7.15
CA ILE A 160 -0.51 -7.78 8.50
C ILE A 160 0.80 -7.02 8.62
N ILE A 161 1.68 -7.10 7.63
CA ILE A 161 2.95 -6.35 7.62
C ILE A 161 2.66 -4.85 7.62
N PHE A 162 1.70 -4.38 6.83
CA PHE A 162 1.33 -2.96 6.80
C PHE A 162 0.77 -2.47 8.14
N ILE A 163 -0.13 -3.24 8.77
CA ILE A 163 -0.62 -2.95 10.13
C ILE A 163 0.55 -2.86 11.11
N GLY A 164 1.46 -3.85 11.07
CA GLY A 164 2.65 -3.88 11.93
C GLY A 164 3.50 -2.61 11.79
N ILE A 165 3.75 -2.16 10.57
CA ILE A 165 4.50 -0.92 10.31
C ILE A 165 3.78 0.28 10.89
N VAL A 166 2.47 0.43 10.66
CA VAL A 166 1.71 1.57 11.19
C VAL A 166 1.79 1.59 12.71
N LEU A 167 1.58 0.46 13.38
CA LEU A 167 1.64 0.36 14.84
C LEU A 167 3.04 0.63 15.41
N LEU A 168 4.11 0.21 14.71
CA LEU A 168 5.48 0.37 15.17
C LEU A 168 6.08 1.75 14.82
N SER A 169 5.61 2.40 13.76
CA SER A 169 6.13 3.69 13.28
C SER A 169 5.84 4.87 14.22
N GLY A 170 4.98 4.69 15.22
CA GLY A 170 4.49 5.79 16.06
C GLY A 170 3.62 6.81 15.33
N SER A 171 3.29 6.57 14.06
CA SER A 171 2.35 7.40 13.31
C SER A 171 0.94 7.31 13.90
N SER A 172 0.14 8.36 13.70
CA SER A 172 -1.26 8.32 14.12
C SER A 172 -1.99 7.22 13.37
N PHE A 173 -2.42 6.20 14.10
CA PHE A 173 -3.22 5.09 13.56
C PHE A 173 -4.42 5.60 12.76
N TRP A 174 -5.06 6.68 13.23
CA TRP A 174 -6.24 7.28 12.61
C TRP A 174 -5.93 7.86 11.23
N VAL A 175 -4.80 8.54 11.06
CA VAL A 175 -4.37 9.11 9.76
C VAL A 175 -4.09 7.99 8.75
N SER A 176 -3.54 6.87 9.22
CA SER A 176 -3.24 5.69 8.40
C SER A 176 -4.45 4.78 8.15
N LEU A 177 -5.56 4.96 8.88
CA LEU A 177 -6.71 4.06 8.84
C LEU A 177 -7.32 3.90 7.43
N PRO A 178 -7.51 4.96 6.62
CA PRO A 178 -8.04 4.80 5.27
C PRO A 178 -7.17 3.88 4.39
N TYR A 179 -5.85 4.00 4.51
CA TYR A 179 -4.88 3.16 3.81
C TYR A 179 -4.94 1.70 4.32
N LEU A 180 -4.99 1.50 5.63
CA LEU A 180 -5.08 0.17 6.25
C LEU A 180 -6.39 -0.54 5.91
N LEU A 181 -7.50 0.19 5.90
CA LEU A 181 -8.82 -0.33 5.52
C LEU A 181 -8.82 -0.76 4.05
N PHE A 182 -8.19 0.04 3.18
CA PHE A 182 -8.19 -0.23 1.75
C PHE A 182 -7.16 -1.27 1.30
N ALA A 183 -6.07 -1.48 2.06
CA ALA A 183 -4.99 -2.39 1.73
C ALA A 183 -5.39 -3.82 1.30
N PRO A 184 -6.31 -4.54 1.96
CA PRO A 184 -6.72 -5.88 1.50
C PRO A 184 -7.47 -5.82 0.16
N PHE A 185 -8.26 -4.76 -0.07
CA PHE A 185 -8.95 -4.53 -1.34
C PHE A 185 -7.96 -4.20 -2.47
N ALA A 186 -6.96 -3.35 -2.19
CA ALA A 186 -5.86 -3.07 -3.11
C ALA A 186 -5.12 -4.36 -3.51
N GLY A 187 -4.87 -5.26 -2.57
CA GLY A 187 -4.29 -6.58 -2.85
C GLY A 187 -5.18 -7.44 -3.76
N LEU A 188 -6.50 -7.48 -3.51
CA LEU A 188 -7.46 -8.21 -4.35
C LEU A 188 -7.55 -7.65 -5.78
N ILE A 189 -7.55 -6.32 -5.93
CA ILE A 189 -7.53 -5.66 -7.25
C ILE A 189 -6.27 -6.08 -8.02
N ALA A 190 -5.10 -6.06 -7.37
CA ALA A 190 -3.85 -6.46 -8.02
C ALA A 190 -3.79 -7.96 -8.33
N TYR A 191 -4.33 -8.81 -7.46
CA TYR A 191 -4.45 -10.25 -7.72
C TYR A 191 -5.25 -10.53 -8.99
N LYS A 192 -6.38 -9.83 -9.18
CA LYS A 192 -7.27 -10.04 -10.34
C LYS A 192 -6.79 -9.36 -11.61
N SER A 193 -6.18 -8.18 -11.49
CA SER A 193 -5.75 -7.38 -12.63
C SER A 193 -4.30 -7.61 -13.05
N ARG A 194 -3.46 -8.19 -12.18
CA ARG A 194 -2.00 -8.27 -12.34
C ARG A 194 -1.31 -6.90 -12.53
N SER A 195 -1.90 -5.84 -11.96
CA SER A 195 -1.40 -4.47 -12.07
C SER A 195 -1.55 -3.71 -10.77
N ILE A 196 -0.50 -3.00 -10.37
CA ILE A 196 -0.52 -2.12 -9.20
C ILE A 196 -1.20 -0.77 -9.49
N TRP A 197 -1.33 -0.38 -10.77
CA TRP A 197 -1.88 0.93 -11.13
C TRP A 197 -3.35 1.07 -10.74
N TYR A 198 -4.15 0.01 -10.92
CA TYR A 198 -5.55 0.02 -10.51
C TYR A 198 -5.68 0.10 -9.00
N SER A 199 -4.86 -0.65 -8.27
CA SER A 199 -4.83 -0.61 -6.80
C SER A 199 -4.45 0.77 -6.29
N ALA A 200 -3.38 1.38 -6.82
CA ALA A 200 -2.89 2.69 -6.41
C ALA A 200 -3.93 3.80 -6.71
N LEU A 201 -4.50 3.81 -7.91
CA LEU A 201 -5.49 4.81 -8.30
C LEU A 201 -6.78 4.67 -7.50
N THR A 202 -7.26 3.44 -7.27
CA THR A 202 -8.50 3.23 -6.51
C THR A 202 -8.30 3.56 -5.04
N GLN A 203 -7.14 3.24 -4.48
CA GLN A 203 -6.77 3.63 -3.12
C GLN A 203 -6.67 5.15 -2.99
N PHE A 204 -6.04 5.82 -3.94
CA PHE A 204 -6.00 7.29 -3.99
C PHE A 204 -7.41 7.89 -4.01
N ILE A 205 -8.28 7.44 -4.92
CA ILE A 205 -9.67 7.92 -5.01
C ILE A 205 -10.42 7.64 -3.70
N PHE A 206 -10.18 6.50 -3.07
CA PHE A 206 -10.77 6.16 -1.78
C PHE A 206 -10.36 7.14 -0.68
N VAL A 207 -9.06 7.42 -0.53
CA VAL A 207 -8.56 8.40 0.45
C VAL A 207 -9.10 9.80 0.14
N PHE A 208 -9.04 10.23 -1.12
CA PHE A 208 -9.59 11.51 -1.56
C PHE A 208 -11.07 11.69 -1.17
N VAL A 209 -11.87 10.62 -1.31
CA VAL A 209 -13.28 10.63 -0.89
C VAL A 209 -13.39 10.67 0.63
N VAL A 210 -12.59 9.89 1.37
CA VAL A 210 -12.57 9.96 2.84
C VAL A 210 -12.31 11.38 3.33
N ASP A 211 -11.35 12.08 2.72
CA ASP A 211 -10.94 13.42 3.12
C ASP A 211 -12.06 14.44 2.83
N ILE A 212 -12.72 14.34 1.67
CA ILE A 212 -13.93 15.15 1.37
C ILE A 212 -15.05 14.91 2.39
N PHE A 213 -15.32 13.65 2.70
CA PHE A 213 -16.36 13.30 3.67
C PHE A 213 -16.02 13.86 5.05
N PHE A 214 -14.77 13.70 5.49
CA PHE A 214 -14.30 14.24 6.76
C PHE A 214 -14.47 15.77 6.82
N ILE A 215 -14.03 16.50 5.80
CA ILE A 215 -14.19 17.97 5.74
C ILE A 215 -15.67 18.34 5.86
N LYS A 216 -16.54 17.70 5.07
CA LYS A 216 -17.98 18.02 5.02
C LYS A 216 -18.75 17.71 6.30
N PHE A 217 -18.35 16.71 7.07
CA PHE A 217 -19.07 16.28 8.27
C PHE A 217 -18.51 16.85 9.57
N THR A 218 -17.28 17.37 9.54
CA THR A 218 -16.61 17.95 10.73
C THR A 218 -16.60 19.49 10.71
N PHE A 219 -16.62 20.13 9.54
CA PHE A 219 -16.55 21.59 9.36
C PHE A 219 -17.73 22.10 8.54
#